data_AF-A0A947RPN4-F1
#
_entry.id   AF-A0A947RPN4-F1
#
_cell.length_a   1.000
_cell.length_b   1.000
_cell.length_c   1.000
_cell.angle_alpha   90.00
_cell.angle_beta   90.00
_cell.angle_gamma   90.00
#
_symmetry.space_group_name_H-M   'P 1'
#
loop_
_entity.id
_entity.type
_entity.pdbx_description
1 polymer ?
#
loop_
_entity_poly.entity_id
_entity_poly.type
_entity_poly.pdbx_seq_one_letter_code
_entity_poly.pdbx_strand_id
1 'polypeptide(L)'
;MNSRRLPAGLITVSLFAAAAAFAWDDFMVITTDFATYGGVSLVDRHDPWHADVDAATVSSDAVGRWHDGLYYVVNRGAANIQVLDPAQGLATLRQFSVGAGRNPQDIAFAPDGTAYVSCYDEAVFLQVDVVAGVVLDSWSTVAFADADGLPETSWMQAVGGLIYLTSQRLDRNDWWNPAGGSRLLVFDTNAGDWLDAVPGTPGIDGIMLSGQDPWAMPRLSPDGAGLLVSTVGRWAVADAGLETIDLAAMQSGGLVVTEQELGGEILGFVVLDDTHGWCVVSDASFVTHLKTFDPSGGAAATVVSAGGYDFVDVAWDGEGLIYLCDRTYGAAGVRVFDAWSGGELTTSPVTVGRPPFMSVLPLESGATAAPGPAPAPLALRAPWPNPANPRASFSFTAFPGERVRMDVCDLRGRRLRSLAASADADGEGAHVFDGLDRAGRPLPSGSYLVVIRGSGGEASRSFTLVR
;
A
#
# COMPACT_ATOMS: atom_id res chain seq x y z
N MET A 1 -55.53 34.07 1.73
CA MET A 1 -54.27 34.82 1.94
C MET A 1 -53.70 34.45 3.30
N ASN A 2 -52.37 34.31 3.38
CA ASN A 2 -51.51 34.04 4.55
C ASN A 2 -51.20 32.58 4.93
N SER A 3 -50.27 32.01 4.13
CA SER A 3 -48.98 31.40 4.52
C SER A 3 -48.83 30.72 5.89
N ARG A 4 -48.71 29.38 5.85
CA ARG A 4 -47.99 28.59 6.86
C ARG A 4 -46.48 28.67 6.58
N ARG A 5 -45.70 29.16 7.53
CA ARG A 5 -44.22 29.07 7.52
C ARG A 5 -43.80 27.71 8.11
N LEU A 6 -43.04 26.94 7.34
CA LEU A 6 -42.30 25.76 7.81
C LEU A 6 -41.08 26.23 8.64
N PRO A 7 -40.65 25.49 9.67
CA PRO A 7 -39.40 25.79 10.37
C PRO A 7 -38.21 25.44 9.48
N ALA A 8 -37.24 26.35 9.42
CA ALA A 8 -35.98 26.14 8.73
C ALA A 8 -35.16 25.07 9.46
N GLY A 9 -34.89 23.95 8.80
CA GLY A 9 -33.90 22.98 9.25
C GLY A 9 -32.51 23.62 9.16
N LEU A 10 -31.79 23.63 10.27
CA LEU A 10 -30.35 23.87 10.27
C LEU A 10 -29.70 22.70 9.53
N ILE A 11 -29.20 22.96 8.32
CA ILE A 11 -28.26 22.07 7.65
C ILE A 11 -26.90 22.38 8.28
N THR A 12 -26.46 21.53 9.20
CA THR A 12 -25.08 21.52 9.67
C THR A 12 -24.23 20.99 8.52
N VAL A 13 -23.62 21.89 7.76
CA VAL A 13 -22.56 21.53 6.81
C VAL A 13 -21.32 21.25 7.65
N SER A 14 -21.06 19.97 7.91
CA SER A 14 -19.74 19.55 8.40
C SER A 14 -18.75 19.81 7.27
N LEU A 15 -17.99 20.91 7.40
CA LEU A 15 -16.79 21.10 6.60
C LEU A 15 -15.78 20.05 7.05
N PHE A 16 -15.64 18.98 6.26
CA PHE A 16 -14.40 18.21 6.24
C PHE A 16 -13.31 19.16 5.75
N ALA A 17 -12.55 19.75 6.66
CA ALA A 17 -11.27 20.29 6.31
C ALA A 17 -10.42 19.10 5.88
N ALA A 18 -10.15 18.99 4.57
CA ALA A 18 -9.09 18.12 4.09
C ALA A 18 -7.82 18.56 4.82
N ALA A 19 -7.40 17.78 5.81
CA ALA A 19 -6.08 17.92 6.38
C ALA A 19 -5.11 17.78 5.20
N ALA A 20 -4.30 18.80 4.95
CA ALA A 20 -3.21 18.66 4.01
C ALA A 20 -2.38 17.47 4.48
N ALA A 21 -2.37 16.38 3.71
CA ALA A 21 -1.54 15.22 4.00
C ALA A 21 -0.10 15.71 4.10
N PHE A 22 0.47 15.67 5.31
CA PHE A 22 1.91 15.74 5.48
C PHE A 22 2.45 14.47 4.83
N ALA A 23 3.02 14.59 3.64
CA ALA A 23 3.83 13.52 3.07
C ALA A 23 5.10 13.46 3.94
N TRP A 24 5.26 12.36 4.66
CA TRP A 24 6.49 12.11 5.39
C TRP A 24 7.56 11.71 4.38
N ASP A 25 8.69 12.40 4.45
CA ASP A 25 9.88 12.11 3.64
C ASP A 25 10.58 10.82 4.12
N ASP A 26 10.12 10.24 5.22
CA ASP A 26 10.66 9.03 5.86
C ASP A 26 9.56 7.96 6.00
N PHE A 27 9.96 6.73 6.30
CA PHE A 27 9.06 5.64 6.66
C PHE A 27 9.58 4.83 7.84
N MET A 28 8.67 4.16 8.56
CA MET A 28 9.03 3.36 9.72
C MET A 28 9.44 1.94 9.28
N VAL A 29 10.51 1.42 9.85
CA VAL A 29 10.91 0.02 9.75
C VAL A 29 10.81 -0.61 11.12
N ILE A 30 10.00 -1.66 11.24
CA ILE A 30 9.94 -2.50 12.43
C ILE A 30 11.09 -3.50 12.36
N THR A 31 11.77 -3.71 13.48
CA THR A 31 12.94 -4.56 13.62
C THR A 31 12.78 -5.51 14.80
N THR A 32 13.53 -6.60 14.81
CA THR A 32 13.42 -7.65 15.83
C THR A 32 14.77 -8.19 16.27
N ASP A 33 14.88 -8.65 17.52
CA ASP A 33 15.98 -9.48 18.00
C ASP A 33 15.67 -10.99 17.94
N PHE A 34 14.53 -11.37 17.35
CA PHE A 34 13.98 -12.72 17.25
C PHE A 34 13.58 -13.39 18.56
N ALA A 35 13.63 -12.68 19.68
CA ALA A 35 13.42 -13.27 20.99
C ALA A 35 12.56 -12.36 21.88
N THR A 36 13.16 -11.29 22.40
CA THR A 36 12.63 -10.56 23.56
C THR A 36 12.13 -9.17 23.22
N TYR A 37 12.84 -8.45 22.35
CA TYR A 37 12.55 -7.06 22.04
C TYR A 37 12.59 -6.78 20.53
N GLY A 38 11.71 -5.89 20.10
CA GLY A 38 11.80 -5.25 18.79
C GLY A 38 12.13 -3.77 18.94
N GLY A 39 12.43 -3.15 17.81
CA GLY A 39 12.63 -1.71 17.72
C GLY A 39 11.98 -1.15 16.48
N VAL A 40 11.84 0.16 16.40
CA VAL A 40 11.47 0.85 15.16
C VAL A 40 12.54 1.87 14.80
N SER A 41 12.79 2.02 13.51
CA SER A 41 13.69 3.04 12.96
C SER A 41 12.94 3.87 11.91
N LEU A 42 13.30 5.13 11.72
CA LEU A 42 12.85 5.92 10.58
C LEU A 42 13.92 5.86 9.49
N VAL A 43 13.50 5.63 8.24
CA VAL A 43 14.39 5.55 7.08
C VAL A 43 13.96 6.60 6.07
N ASP A 44 14.93 7.38 5.57
CA ASP A 44 14.67 8.39 4.53
C ASP A 44 14.12 7.70 3.27
N ARG A 45 13.21 8.36 2.54
CA ARG A 45 12.71 7.89 1.22
C ARG A 45 13.54 8.38 0.05
N HIS A 46 14.56 9.21 0.31
CA HIS A 46 15.34 9.88 -0.72
C HIS A 46 16.85 9.64 -0.54
N ASP A 47 17.60 9.63 -1.64
CA ASP A 47 19.05 9.62 -1.59
C ASP A 47 19.60 10.97 -1.06
N PRO A 48 20.61 10.98 -0.16
CA PRO A 48 21.26 9.80 0.43
C PRO A 48 20.38 9.17 1.52
N TRP A 49 20.20 7.84 1.46
CA TRP A 49 19.40 7.13 2.44
C TRP A 49 20.12 6.99 3.78
N HIS A 50 19.53 7.56 4.83
CA HIS A 50 19.92 7.36 6.21
C HIS A 50 18.76 6.79 7.04
N ALA A 51 19.09 6.40 8.27
CA ALA A 51 18.09 5.96 9.23
C ALA A 51 18.37 6.52 10.62
N ASP A 52 17.31 6.98 11.28
CA ASP A 52 17.27 7.22 12.72
C ASP A 52 16.94 5.91 13.42
N VAL A 53 17.98 5.25 13.90
CA VAL A 53 17.92 3.88 14.41
C VAL A 53 17.37 3.78 15.83
N ASP A 54 16.65 2.68 16.13
CA ASP A 54 16.13 2.35 17.47
C ASP A 54 15.31 3.49 18.12
N ALA A 55 14.53 4.22 17.31
CA ALA A 55 13.74 5.39 17.70
C ALA A 55 12.66 5.09 18.75
N ALA A 56 12.09 3.88 18.75
CA ALA A 56 11.24 3.39 19.84
C ALA A 56 11.34 1.87 20.02
N THR A 57 10.94 1.38 21.19
CA THR A 57 10.89 -0.05 21.52
C THR A 57 9.49 -0.60 21.28
N VAL A 58 9.43 -1.80 20.70
CA VAL A 58 8.21 -2.57 20.43
C VAL A 58 8.44 -4.04 20.84
N SER A 59 7.44 -4.92 20.75
CA SER A 59 7.68 -6.36 20.97
C SER A 59 8.54 -6.96 19.87
N SER A 60 9.26 -8.05 20.17
CA SER A 60 10.05 -8.81 19.18
C SER A 60 9.18 -9.37 18.04
N ASP A 61 7.89 -9.52 18.30
CA ASP A 61 6.90 -9.92 17.31
C ASP A 61 5.87 -8.79 17.15
N ALA A 62 6.12 -7.90 16.20
CA ALA A 62 5.30 -6.72 15.94
C ALA A 62 5.10 -6.50 14.45
N VAL A 63 3.93 -5.98 14.08
CA VAL A 63 3.61 -5.48 12.75
C VAL A 63 3.04 -4.08 12.87
N GLY A 64 2.89 -3.35 11.76
CA GLY A 64 2.39 -1.99 11.84
C GLY A 64 1.64 -1.48 10.64
N ARG A 65 0.86 -0.44 10.91
CA ARG A 65 0.07 0.31 9.93
C ARG A 65 0.34 1.80 10.05
N TRP A 66 0.20 2.48 8.92
CA TRP A 66 0.06 3.92 8.88
C TRP A 66 -1.41 4.31 8.77
N HIS A 67 -1.83 5.33 9.52
CA HIS A 67 -3.13 5.96 9.35
C HIS A 67 -3.16 7.36 9.98
N ASP A 68 -3.74 8.34 9.30
CA ASP A 68 -4.02 9.67 9.85
C ASP A 68 -2.80 10.35 10.50
N GLY A 69 -1.61 10.18 9.89
CA GLY A 69 -0.38 10.82 10.38
C GLY A 69 0.35 10.06 11.48
N LEU A 70 -0.13 8.88 11.89
CA LEU A 70 0.41 8.11 13.00
C LEU A 70 0.77 6.68 12.57
N TYR A 71 1.74 6.10 13.28
CA TYR A 71 2.05 4.68 13.18
C TYR A 71 1.33 3.90 14.28
N TYR A 72 0.67 2.82 13.91
CA TYR A 72 0.01 1.89 14.80
C TYR A 72 0.75 0.57 14.76
N VAL A 73 1.42 0.23 15.86
CA VAL A 73 2.15 -1.02 16.02
C VAL A 73 1.27 -2.01 16.77
N VAL A 74 1.04 -3.17 16.17
CA VAL A 74 0.38 -4.31 16.78
C VAL A 74 1.46 -5.19 17.41
N ASN A 75 1.59 -5.12 18.73
CA ASN A 75 2.53 -5.93 19.48
C ASN A 75 1.89 -7.31 19.77
N ARG A 76 2.03 -8.24 18.84
CA ARG A 76 1.28 -9.51 18.81
C ARG A 76 1.49 -10.35 20.07
N GLY A 77 2.75 -10.67 20.37
CA GLY A 77 3.11 -11.43 21.57
C GLY A 77 2.83 -10.71 22.90
N ALA A 78 2.64 -9.39 22.89
CA ALA A 78 2.32 -8.60 24.08
C ALA A 78 0.85 -8.15 24.15
N ALA A 79 0.01 -8.61 23.23
CA ALA A 79 -1.43 -8.39 23.19
C ALA A 79 -1.86 -6.91 23.36
N ASN A 80 -1.17 -5.99 22.68
CA ASN A 80 -1.46 -4.55 22.76
C ASN A 80 -1.23 -3.81 21.44
N ILE A 81 -1.87 -2.65 21.33
CA ILE A 81 -1.63 -1.67 20.27
C ILE A 81 -0.80 -0.52 20.85
N GLN A 82 0.22 -0.09 20.13
CA GLN A 82 1.08 1.03 20.46
C GLN A 82 1.01 2.08 19.34
N VAL A 83 0.76 3.34 19.70
CA VAL A 83 0.58 4.44 18.76
C VAL A 83 1.80 5.36 18.84
N LEU A 84 2.49 5.54 17.72
CA LEU A 84 3.72 6.32 17.62
C LEU A 84 3.51 7.55 16.73
N ASP A 85 4.07 8.67 17.15
CA ASP A 85 3.99 9.94 16.42
C ASP A 85 5.33 10.27 15.75
N PRO A 86 5.42 10.19 14.41
CA PRO A 86 6.64 10.56 13.71
C PRO A 86 6.99 12.05 13.85
N ALA A 87 6.02 12.94 14.12
CA ALA A 87 6.29 14.36 14.39
C ALA A 87 7.02 14.59 15.71
N GLN A 88 7.06 13.58 16.57
CA GLN A 88 7.75 13.58 17.85
C GLN A 88 8.85 12.52 17.88
N GLY A 89 9.43 12.18 16.73
CA GLY A 89 10.52 11.19 16.63
C GLY A 89 10.10 9.80 17.07
N LEU A 90 8.90 9.37 16.67
CA LEU A 90 8.26 8.10 17.06
C LEU A 90 8.02 7.95 18.57
N ALA A 91 7.80 9.06 19.29
CA ALA A 91 7.35 8.99 20.67
C ALA A 91 6.07 8.16 20.80
N THR A 92 6.03 7.26 21.78
CA THR A 92 4.81 6.51 22.10
C THR A 92 3.78 7.44 22.72
N LEU A 93 2.74 7.76 21.94
CA LEU A 93 1.62 8.55 22.43
C LEU A 93 0.75 7.75 23.37
N ARG A 94 0.48 6.49 23.00
CA ARG A 94 -0.42 5.58 23.70
C ARG A 94 0.01 4.14 23.51
N GLN A 95 -0.27 3.32 24.51
CA GLN A 95 -0.16 1.87 24.42
C GLN A 95 -1.24 1.24 25.27
N PHE A 96 -2.03 0.33 24.71
CA PHE A 96 -3.17 -0.25 25.41
C PHE A 96 -3.40 -1.71 25.03
N SER A 97 -3.79 -2.51 26.03
CA SER A 97 -4.07 -3.93 25.81
C SER A 97 -5.37 -4.12 25.06
N VAL A 98 -5.39 -5.11 24.16
CA VAL A 98 -6.61 -5.58 23.49
C VAL A 98 -7.20 -6.81 24.18
N GLY A 99 -6.60 -7.27 25.29
CA GLY A 99 -7.02 -8.45 26.05
C GLY A 99 -5.83 -9.32 26.40
N ALA A 100 -5.66 -9.66 27.69
CA ALA A 100 -4.51 -10.46 28.14
C ALA A 100 -4.51 -11.85 27.48
N GLY A 101 -3.35 -12.24 26.93
CA GLY A 101 -3.19 -13.53 26.26
C GLY A 101 -3.80 -13.62 24.86
N ARG A 102 -4.41 -12.54 24.35
CA ARG A 102 -4.82 -12.47 22.94
C ARG A 102 -3.62 -12.39 22.03
N ASN A 103 -3.81 -12.84 20.80
CA ASN A 103 -2.81 -12.80 19.75
C ASN A 103 -3.31 -11.90 18.61
N PRO A 104 -3.33 -10.55 18.78
CA PRO A 104 -3.76 -9.65 17.72
C PRO A 104 -2.79 -9.73 16.55
N GLN A 105 -3.30 -9.69 15.32
CA GLN A 105 -2.46 -9.85 14.12
C GLN A 105 -2.33 -8.60 13.29
N ASP A 106 -3.36 -7.76 13.27
CA ASP A 106 -3.38 -6.57 12.45
C ASP A 106 -4.38 -5.55 13.02
N ILE A 107 -4.24 -4.29 12.62
CA ILE A 107 -5.19 -3.21 12.90
C ILE A 107 -5.58 -2.56 11.58
N ALA A 108 -6.86 -2.38 11.29
CA ALA A 108 -7.34 -1.72 10.09
C ALA A 108 -8.33 -0.60 10.42
N PHE A 109 -8.44 0.37 9.52
CA PHE A 109 -9.25 1.57 9.72
C PHE A 109 -10.32 1.66 8.65
N ALA A 110 -11.57 1.84 9.10
CA ALA A 110 -12.68 2.20 8.22
C ALA A 110 -12.50 3.64 7.70
N PRO A 111 -13.22 4.05 6.63
CA PRO A 111 -13.09 5.40 6.07
C PRO A 111 -13.38 6.55 7.04
N ASP A 112 -14.11 6.29 8.13
CA ASP A 112 -14.41 7.27 9.19
C ASP A 112 -13.38 7.30 10.33
N GLY A 113 -12.29 6.53 10.20
CA GLY A 113 -11.23 6.39 11.20
C GLY A 113 -11.52 5.35 12.29
N THR A 114 -12.65 4.64 12.22
CA THR A 114 -12.95 3.57 13.17
C THR A 114 -11.94 2.43 13.03
N ALA A 115 -11.33 2.03 14.15
CA ALA A 115 -10.26 1.04 14.16
C ALA A 115 -10.77 -0.34 14.58
N TYR A 116 -10.28 -1.36 13.87
CA TYR A 116 -10.61 -2.75 14.13
C TYR A 116 -9.35 -3.61 14.20
N VAL A 117 -9.39 -4.70 14.96
CA VAL A 117 -8.24 -5.58 15.24
C VAL A 117 -8.63 -7.04 15.05
N SER A 118 -7.88 -7.76 14.23
CA SER A 118 -7.99 -9.22 14.04
C SER A 118 -7.24 -9.99 15.14
N CYS A 119 -7.66 -11.22 15.42
CA CYS A 119 -7.03 -12.08 16.42
C CYS A 119 -6.84 -13.51 15.87
N TYR A 120 -5.65 -14.07 16.10
CA TYR A 120 -5.27 -15.37 15.56
C TYR A 120 -5.78 -16.54 16.41
N ASP A 121 -5.37 -16.58 17.68
CA ASP A 121 -5.63 -17.70 18.61
C ASP A 121 -6.96 -17.57 19.38
N GLU A 122 -7.87 -16.72 18.90
CA GLU A 122 -9.22 -16.55 19.45
C GLU A 122 -10.18 -16.22 18.32
N ALA A 123 -11.35 -16.86 18.30
CA ALA A 123 -12.38 -16.64 17.27
C ALA A 123 -13.16 -15.34 17.50
N VAL A 124 -12.44 -14.21 17.47
CA VAL A 124 -12.93 -12.87 17.75
C VAL A 124 -12.35 -11.83 16.79
N PHE A 125 -13.16 -10.82 16.48
CA PHE A 125 -12.79 -9.61 15.79
C PHE A 125 -13.17 -8.40 16.66
N LEU A 126 -12.28 -7.43 16.83
CA LEU A 126 -12.44 -6.37 17.82
C LEU A 126 -12.61 -5.01 17.15
N GLN A 127 -13.46 -4.16 17.72
CA GLN A 127 -13.41 -2.71 17.50
C GLN A 127 -12.68 -2.07 18.68
N VAL A 128 -11.79 -1.12 18.42
CA VAL A 128 -11.02 -0.43 19.45
C VAL A 128 -11.16 1.09 19.32
N ASP A 129 -11.17 1.77 20.45
CA ASP A 129 -10.96 3.21 20.51
C ASP A 129 -9.46 3.45 20.69
N VAL A 130 -8.79 3.86 19.61
CA VAL A 130 -7.35 4.14 19.62
C VAL A 130 -6.98 5.40 20.39
N VAL A 131 -7.94 6.27 20.73
CA VAL A 131 -7.75 7.49 21.50
C VAL A 131 -7.92 7.21 22.99
N ALA A 132 -9.01 6.55 23.38
CA ALA A 132 -9.27 6.15 24.75
C ALA A 132 -8.44 4.94 25.19
N GLY A 133 -7.94 4.15 24.24
CA GLY A 133 -7.12 2.96 24.49
C GLY A 133 -7.91 1.81 25.09
N VAL A 134 -9.10 1.53 24.55
CA VAL A 134 -10.00 0.48 25.04
C VAL A 134 -10.61 -0.32 23.90
N VAL A 135 -10.95 -1.58 24.15
CA VAL A 135 -11.81 -2.37 23.27
C VAL A 135 -13.25 -1.90 23.48
N LEU A 136 -13.92 -1.56 22.39
CA LEU A 136 -15.31 -1.07 22.39
C LEU A 136 -16.31 -2.19 22.20
N ASP A 137 -16.06 -3.05 21.22
CA ASP A 137 -16.97 -4.14 20.84
C ASP A 137 -16.20 -5.33 20.28
N SER A 138 -16.89 -6.45 20.12
CA SER A 138 -16.33 -7.68 19.56
C SER A 138 -17.38 -8.51 18.82
N TRP A 139 -16.97 -9.07 17.69
CA TRP A 139 -17.77 -10.02 16.90
C TRP A 139 -17.12 -11.39 16.91
N SER A 140 -17.94 -12.44 16.96
CA SER A 140 -17.42 -13.80 16.86
C SER A 140 -17.07 -14.14 15.42
N THR A 141 -15.93 -14.81 15.23
CA THR A 141 -15.51 -15.40 13.96
C THR A 141 -15.66 -16.93 13.96
N VAL A 142 -16.33 -17.51 14.96
CA VAL A 142 -16.45 -18.98 15.13
C VAL A 142 -17.20 -19.64 13.97
N ALA A 143 -18.08 -18.92 13.27
CA ALA A 143 -18.79 -19.43 12.11
C ALA A 143 -17.84 -19.77 10.93
N PHE A 144 -16.64 -19.19 10.93
CA PHE A 144 -15.62 -19.39 9.88
C PHE A 144 -14.55 -20.42 10.26
N ALA A 145 -14.61 -20.94 11.49
CA ALA A 145 -13.62 -21.83 12.04
C ALA A 145 -13.50 -23.18 11.30
N ASP A 146 -12.39 -23.87 11.50
CA ASP A 146 -12.23 -25.28 11.11
C ASP A 146 -12.52 -26.25 12.26
N ALA A 147 -12.02 -27.48 12.14
CA ALA A 147 -12.25 -28.56 13.09
C ALA A 147 -11.72 -28.24 14.50
N ASP A 148 -10.71 -27.38 14.63
CA ASP A 148 -10.12 -27.01 15.91
C ASP A 148 -10.85 -25.86 16.62
N GLY A 149 -11.85 -25.27 15.96
CA GLY A 149 -12.70 -24.21 16.48
C GLY A 149 -12.17 -22.79 16.28
N LEU A 150 -11.08 -22.61 15.55
CA LEU A 150 -10.56 -21.30 15.17
C LEU A 150 -10.49 -21.09 13.64
N PRO A 151 -10.54 -19.82 13.20
CA PRO A 151 -10.37 -19.45 11.80
C PRO A 151 -8.99 -18.85 11.46
N GLU A 152 -8.12 -18.65 12.46
CA GLU A 152 -6.80 -18.00 12.31
C GLU A 152 -6.90 -16.68 11.53
N THR A 153 -7.66 -15.71 12.07
CA THR A 153 -7.79 -14.42 11.38
C THR A 153 -6.51 -13.61 11.50
N SER A 154 -5.99 -13.10 10.38
CA SER A 154 -4.69 -12.45 10.31
C SER A 154 -4.77 -11.05 9.71
N TRP A 155 -4.27 -10.84 8.49
CA TRP A 155 -4.22 -9.55 7.83
C TRP A 155 -5.59 -9.05 7.37
N MET A 156 -5.70 -7.73 7.24
CA MET A 156 -6.94 -7.08 6.84
C MET A 156 -6.70 -6.09 5.71
N GLN A 157 -7.74 -5.81 4.93
CA GLN A 157 -7.77 -4.68 4.00
C GLN A 157 -9.14 -4.01 4.06
N ALA A 158 -9.15 -2.71 4.36
CA ALA A 158 -10.36 -1.92 4.35
C ALA A 158 -10.58 -1.33 2.95
N VAL A 159 -11.82 -1.43 2.43
CA VAL A 159 -12.22 -0.87 1.13
C VAL A 159 -13.69 -0.46 1.20
N GLY A 160 -14.02 0.79 0.88
CA GLY A 160 -15.40 1.23 0.66
C GLY A 160 -16.40 0.99 1.82
N GLY A 161 -15.92 0.98 3.07
CA GLY A 161 -16.74 0.68 4.26
C GLY A 161 -16.83 -0.81 4.63
N LEU A 162 -16.10 -1.67 3.92
CA LEU A 162 -15.93 -3.06 4.24
C LEU A 162 -14.52 -3.32 4.75
N ILE A 163 -14.37 -4.31 5.62
CA ILE A 163 -13.08 -4.89 5.99
C ILE A 163 -13.05 -6.33 5.51
N TYR A 164 -12.02 -6.65 4.73
CA TYR A 164 -11.71 -8.00 4.26
C TYR A 164 -10.62 -8.57 5.15
N LEU A 165 -10.92 -9.64 5.89
CA LEU A 165 -9.99 -10.27 6.83
C LEU A 165 -9.59 -11.65 6.32
N THR A 166 -8.30 -11.91 6.21
CA THR A 166 -7.80 -13.25 5.86
C THR A 166 -8.07 -14.23 7.00
N SER A 167 -8.53 -15.43 6.64
CA SER A 167 -8.67 -16.58 7.53
C SER A 167 -7.92 -17.76 6.93
N GLN A 168 -6.93 -18.23 7.69
CA GLN A 168 -6.04 -19.31 7.24
C GLN A 168 -6.69 -20.68 7.38
N ARG A 169 -7.42 -20.91 8.49
CA ARG A 169 -8.03 -22.22 8.82
C ARG A 169 -6.96 -23.30 8.92
N LEU A 170 -6.02 -23.11 9.85
CA LEU A 170 -4.95 -24.05 10.13
C LEU A 170 -5.34 -24.95 11.30
N ASP A 171 -5.38 -26.26 11.07
CA ASP A 171 -5.75 -27.20 12.13
C ASP A 171 -4.55 -27.45 13.06
N ARG A 172 -4.60 -26.89 14.26
CA ARG A 172 -3.56 -27.08 15.29
C ARG A 172 -3.41 -28.52 15.76
N ASN A 173 -4.44 -29.35 15.55
CA ASN A 173 -4.40 -30.78 15.84
C ASN A 173 -3.83 -31.61 14.68
N ASP A 174 -3.62 -31.00 13.51
CA ASP A 174 -2.96 -31.60 12.36
C ASP A 174 -1.75 -30.77 11.91
N TRP A 175 -0.82 -30.54 12.84
CA TRP A 175 0.47 -29.88 12.55
C TRP A 175 0.34 -28.50 11.89
N TRP A 176 -0.74 -27.77 12.15
CA TRP A 176 -1.04 -26.49 11.51
C TRP A 176 -1.16 -26.59 9.99
N ASN A 177 -1.59 -27.75 9.47
CA ASN A 177 -1.91 -27.87 8.06
C ASN A 177 -3.19 -27.09 7.75
N PRO A 178 -3.28 -26.47 6.56
CA PRO A 178 -4.53 -25.87 6.11
C PRO A 178 -5.63 -26.93 6.00
N ALA A 179 -6.77 -26.65 6.62
CA ALA A 179 -7.93 -27.54 6.69
C ALA A 179 -8.86 -27.43 5.46
N GLY A 180 -8.39 -26.83 4.36
CA GLY A 180 -9.21 -26.45 3.22
C GLY A 180 -9.96 -25.14 3.44
N GLY A 181 -10.48 -24.57 2.36
CA GLY A 181 -11.49 -23.51 2.42
C GLY A 181 -11.09 -22.23 3.19
N SER A 182 -9.81 -21.85 3.12
CA SER A 182 -9.34 -20.52 3.52
C SER A 182 -10.11 -19.44 2.75
N ARG A 183 -10.30 -18.29 3.38
CA ARG A 183 -11.29 -17.31 2.90
C ARG A 183 -10.97 -15.89 3.35
N LEU A 184 -11.58 -14.92 2.68
CA LEU A 184 -11.73 -13.57 3.21
C LEU A 184 -13.08 -13.44 3.92
N LEU A 185 -13.06 -13.15 5.21
CA LEU A 185 -14.26 -12.72 5.93
C LEU A 185 -14.55 -11.28 5.53
N VAL A 186 -15.83 -10.95 5.35
CA VAL A 186 -16.24 -9.60 4.94
C VAL A 186 -17.08 -8.99 6.05
N PHE A 187 -16.58 -7.92 6.65
CA PHE A 187 -17.28 -7.19 7.71
C PHE A 187 -17.76 -5.83 7.17
N ASP A 188 -19.05 -5.54 7.31
CA ASP A 188 -19.62 -4.24 6.95
C ASP A 188 -19.55 -3.32 8.17
N THR A 189 -18.70 -2.29 8.07
CA THR A 189 -18.46 -1.34 9.17
C THR A 189 -19.66 -0.41 9.43
N ASN A 190 -20.53 -0.20 8.44
CA ASN A 190 -21.73 0.60 8.61
C ASN A 190 -22.85 -0.20 9.30
N ALA A 191 -22.98 -1.48 8.93
CA ALA A 191 -23.95 -2.37 9.54
C ALA A 191 -23.48 -2.88 10.93
N GLY A 192 -22.18 -2.97 11.13
CA GLY A 192 -21.58 -3.61 12.30
C GLY A 192 -21.84 -5.11 12.33
N ASP A 193 -21.79 -5.78 11.17
CA ASP A 193 -22.08 -7.21 11.04
C ASP A 193 -21.32 -7.86 9.87
N TRP A 194 -21.27 -9.20 9.88
CA TRP A 194 -20.68 -9.99 8.81
C TRP A 194 -21.57 -9.98 7.56
N LEU A 195 -20.95 -9.76 6.40
CA LEU A 195 -21.60 -9.82 5.11
C LEU A 195 -21.55 -11.24 4.56
N ASP A 196 -22.69 -11.70 4.04
CA ASP A 196 -22.76 -12.93 3.25
C ASP A 196 -22.24 -12.65 1.83
N ALA A 197 -21.03 -13.14 1.56
CA ALA A 197 -20.34 -12.95 0.30
C ALA A 197 -20.86 -13.88 -0.81
N VAL A 198 -21.73 -14.87 -0.51
CA VAL A 198 -22.20 -15.87 -1.49
C VAL A 198 -23.72 -15.76 -1.66
N PRO A 199 -24.21 -14.94 -2.62
CA PRO A 199 -25.64 -14.76 -2.83
C PRO A 199 -26.38 -16.08 -3.07
N GLY A 200 -27.37 -16.38 -2.23
CA GLY A 200 -28.28 -17.52 -2.39
C GLY A 200 -27.89 -18.78 -1.60
N THR A 201 -26.77 -18.78 -0.89
CA THR A 201 -26.44 -19.79 0.12
C THR A 201 -26.73 -19.20 1.49
N PRO A 202 -27.65 -19.76 2.30
CA PRO A 202 -27.89 -19.23 3.64
C PRO A 202 -26.64 -19.40 4.52
N GLY A 203 -25.97 -18.30 4.88
CA GLY A 203 -24.79 -18.34 5.75
C GLY A 203 -24.03 -17.01 5.79
N ILE A 204 -22.93 -17.00 6.54
CA ILE A 204 -21.87 -15.98 6.43
C ILE A 204 -20.63 -16.74 5.99
N ASP A 205 -20.47 -16.92 4.69
CA ASP A 205 -19.47 -17.87 4.16
C ASP A 205 -18.11 -17.22 3.89
N GLY A 206 -18.07 -15.90 3.73
CA GLY A 206 -16.88 -15.18 3.25
C GLY A 206 -16.57 -15.48 1.78
N ILE A 207 -15.55 -14.82 1.24
CA ILE A 207 -15.05 -15.07 -0.11
C ILE A 207 -14.10 -16.26 -0.05
N MET A 208 -14.48 -17.38 -0.63
CA MET A 208 -13.63 -18.56 -0.71
C MET A 208 -12.41 -18.28 -1.60
N LEU A 209 -11.21 -18.55 -1.08
CA LEU A 209 -9.97 -18.47 -1.85
C LEU A 209 -9.75 -19.75 -2.67
N SER A 210 -9.06 -19.62 -3.80
CA SER A 210 -8.60 -20.76 -4.59
C SER A 210 -7.37 -21.43 -3.94
N GLY A 211 -6.45 -20.61 -3.42
CA GLY A 211 -5.33 -21.05 -2.59
C GLY A 211 -5.72 -21.19 -1.11
N GLN A 212 -4.79 -21.73 -0.31
CA GLN A 212 -4.96 -21.92 1.13
C GLN A 212 -3.85 -21.19 1.90
N ASP A 213 -4.07 -20.95 3.18
CA ASP A 213 -3.11 -20.26 4.06
C ASP A 213 -2.70 -18.88 3.50
N PRO A 214 -3.62 -17.90 3.43
CA PRO A 214 -3.27 -16.53 3.11
C PRO A 214 -2.20 -15.98 4.06
N TRP A 215 -1.08 -15.50 3.52
CA TRP A 215 0.13 -15.24 4.31
C TRP A 215 0.50 -13.77 4.45
N ALA A 216 0.62 -13.04 3.34
CA ALA A 216 1.01 -11.64 3.35
C ALA A 216 -0.22 -10.72 3.37
N MET A 217 -0.01 -9.47 3.76
CA MET A 217 -1.07 -8.46 3.80
C MET A 217 -1.76 -8.33 2.43
N PRO A 218 -3.10 -8.50 2.34
CA PRO A 218 -3.84 -8.26 1.11
C PRO A 218 -3.62 -6.83 0.61
N ARG A 219 -3.50 -6.67 -0.70
CA ARG A 219 -3.30 -5.37 -1.34
C ARG A 219 -4.47 -5.07 -2.27
N LEU A 220 -4.84 -3.81 -2.45
CA LEU A 220 -5.68 -3.43 -3.59
C LEU A 220 -4.95 -3.77 -4.90
N SER A 221 -5.70 -4.23 -5.90
CA SER A 221 -5.19 -4.28 -7.27
C SER A 221 -4.87 -2.86 -7.76
N PRO A 222 -3.95 -2.69 -8.73
CA PRO A 222 -3.57 -1.37 -9.24
C PRO A 222 -4.74 -0.52 -9.75
N ASP A 223 -5.77 -1.15 -10.30
CA ASP A 223 -7.01 -0.48 -10.76
C ASP A 223 -7.99 -0.14 -9.62
N GLY A 224 -7.73 -0.61 -8.39
CA GLY A 224 -8.57 -0.43 -7.22
C GLY A 224 -9.90 -1.19 -7.26
N ALA A 225 -10.13 -2.06 -8.24
CA ALA A 225 -11.38 -2.80 -8.40
C ALA A 225 -11.39 -4.13 -7.64
N GLY A 226 -10.22 -4.64 -7.27
CA GLY A 226 -10.02 -5.94 -6.67
C GLY A 226 -9.05 -5.94 -5.49
N LEU A 227 -8.84 -7.13 -4.93
CA LEU A 227 -7.73 -7.40 -4.01
C LEU A 227 -6.76 -8.41 -4.63
N LEU A 228 -5.53 -8.36 -4.18
CA LEU A 228 -4.50 -9.35 -4.38
C LEU A 228 -4.21 -10.00 -3.03
N VAL A 229 -4.24 -11.33 -2.98
CA VAL A 229 -4.05 -12.13 -1.77
C VAL A 229 -3.01 -13.20 -2.07
N SER A 230 -1.89 -13.20 -1.33
CA SER A 230 -0.94 -14.30 -1.43
C SER A 230 -1.38 -15.45 -0.54
N THR A 231 -1.21 -16.67 -1.06
CA THR A 231 -1.46 -17.93 -0.37
C THR A 231 -0.18 -18.75 -0.42
N VAL A 232 0.11 -19.52 0.64
CA VAL A 232 1.30 -20.39 0.70
C VAL A 232 0.96 -21.87 0.82
N GLY A 233 -0.32 -22.20 1.00
CA GLY A 233 -0.81 -23.56 1.08
C GLY A 233 -0.01 -24.40 2.08
N ARG A 234 0.59 -25.49 1.61
CA ARG A 234 1.47 -26.32 2.44
C ARG A 234 2.92 -25.94 2.20
N TRP A 235 3.63 -25.58 3.27
CA TRP A 235 5.07 -25.32 3.22
C TRP A 235 5.86 -26.39 2.47
N ALA A 236 6.76 -25.95 1.59
CA ALA A 236 7.58 -26.76 0.68
C ALA A 236 6.78 -27.57 -0.36
N VAL A 237 5.51 -27.23 -0.61
CA VAL A 237 4.68 -27.77 -1.68
C VAL A 237 4.23 -26.60 -2.55
N ALA A 238 4.48 -26.66 -3.86
CA ALA A 238 4.02 -25.64 -4.79
C ALA A 238 2.52 -25.85 -5.10
N ASP A 239 1.65 -25.47 -4.16
CA ASP A 239 0.19 -25.59 -4.26
C ASP A 239 -0.57 -24.28 -4.04
N ALA A 240 0.15 -23.15 -4.04
CA ALA A 240 -0.43 -21.84 -3.85
C ALA A 240 0.16 -20.77 -4.79
N GLY A 241 -0.06 -19.49 -4.45
CA GLY A 241 0.41 -18.37 -5.25
C GLY A 241 -0.27 -17.05 -4.90
N LEU A 242 -0.16 -16.08 -5.81
CA LEU A 242 -0.87 -14.81 -5.72
C LEU A 242 -2.21 -14.92 -6.42
N GLU A 243 -3.27 -14.56 -5.73
CA GLU A 243 -4.67 -14.69 -6.17
C GLU A 243 -5.32 -13.31 -6.32
N THR A 244 -6.23 -13.18 -7.30
CA THR A 244 -7.09 -11.99 -7.43
C THR A 244 -8.45 -12.20 -6.81
N ILE A 245 -9.04 -11.13 -6.27
CA ILE A 245 -10.39 -11.11 -5.72
C ILE A 245 -11.17 -10.00 -6.41
N ASP A 246 -12.32 -10.34 -6.99
CA ASP A 246 -13.28 -9.38 -7.51
C ASP A 246 -14.17 -8.90 -6.36
N LEU A 247 -14.02 -7.63 -5.97
CA LEU A 247 -14.78 -7.06 -4.86
C LEU A 247 -16.24 -6.79 -5.19
N ALA A 248 -16.58 -6.60 -6.46
CA ALA A 248 -17.96 -6.38 -6.89
C ALA A 248 -18.74 -7.70 -6.92
N ALA A 249 -18.09 -8.77 -7.39
CA ALA A 249 -18.67 -10.10 -7.45
C ALA A 249 -18.48 -10.91 -6.15
N MET A 250 -17.65 -10.43 -5.21
CA MET A 250 -17.31 -11.10 -3.95
C MET A 250 -16.80 -12.53 -4.16
N GLN A 251 -15.90 -12.71 -5.12
CA GLN A 251 -15.39 -14.01 -5.52
C GLN A 251 -13.91 -13.98 -5.86
N SER A 252 -13.27 -15.13 -5.71
CA SER A 252 -11.94 -15.38 -6.26
C SER A 252 -11.94 -15.32 -7.78
N GLY A 253 -10.94 -14.63 -8.34
CA GLY A 253 -10.57 -14.69 -9.75
C GLY A 253 -9.55 -15.80 -10.07
N GLY A 254 -9.06 -16.51 -9.04
CA GLY A 254 -8.01 -17.53 -9.16
C GLY A 254 -6.59 -16.96 -9.13
N LEU A 255 -5.61 -17.89 -9.17
CA LEU A 255 -4.19 -17.56 -9.12
C LEU A 255 -3.76 -16.82 -10.40
N VAL A 256 -3.14 -15.65 -10.23
CA VAL A 256 -2.51 -14.88 -11.33
C VAL A 256 -1.04 -15.25 -11.51
N VAL A 257 -0.38 -15.72 -10.45
CA VAL A 257 0.95 -16.33 -10.53
C VAL A 257 1.08 -17.39 -9.43
N THR A 258 1.69 -18.52 -9.77
CA THR A 258 1.89 -19.66 -8.86
C THR A 258 3.25 -19.62 -8.18
N GLU A 259 3.39 -20.30 -7.04
CA GLU A 259 4.68 -20.54 -6.39
C GLU A 259 5.65 -21.30 -7.31
N GLN A 260 5.14 -22.16 -8.19
CA GLN A 260 5.96 -22.87 -9.17
C GLN A 260 6.61 -21.90 -10.17
N GLU A 261 5.86 -20.90 -10.63
CA GLU A 261 6.36 -19.86 -11.54
C GLU A 261 7.31 -18.89 -10.85
N LEU A 262 7.00 -18.53 -9.61
CA LEU A 262 7.88 -17.71 -8.78
C LEU A 262 9.08 -18.49 -8.25
N GLY A 263 9.05 -19.81 -8.24
CA GLY A 263 10.08 -20.69 -7.70
C GLY A 263 10.20 -20.64 -6.17
N GLY A 264 9.10 -20.47 -5.45
CA GLY A 264 9.08 -20.41 -3.99
C GLY A 264 7.78 -19.86 -3.38
N GLU A 265 7.62 -20.03 -2.07
CA GLU A 265 6.49 -19.52 -1.28
C GLU A 265 6.61 -18.00 -1.08
N ILE A 266 5.51 -17.26 -1.27
CA ILE A 266 5.50 -15.79 -1.19
C ILE A 266 5.49 -15.31 0.26
N LEU A 267 6.56 -14.62 0.67
CA LEU A 267 6.68 -14.03 2.01
C LEU A 267 6.14 -12.60 2.08
N GLY A 268 6.24 -11.87 0.97
CA GLY A 268 5.74 -10.50 0.83
C GLY A 268 5.71 -10.11 -0.65
N PHE A 269 4.80 -9.20 -1.00
CA PHE A 269 4.66 -8.76 -2.39
C PHE A 269 4.12 -7.33 -2.48
N VAL A 270 4.40 -6.71 -3.63
CA VAL A 270 3.80 -5.46 -4.10
C VAL A 270 3.56 -5.59 -5.60
N VAL A 271 2.46 -5.02 -6.08
CA VAL A 271 2.12 -4.95 -7.50
C VAL A 271 1.94 -3.48 -7.87
N LEU A 272 2.70 -3.04 -8.85
CA LEU A 272 2.83 -1.63 -9.24
C LEU A 272 1.82 -1.31 -10.33
N ASP A 273 1.69 -2.21 -11.31
CA ASP A 273 0.72 -2.17 -12.39
C ASP A 273 0.42 -3.60 -12.89
N ASP A 274 -0.38 -3.71 -13.95
CA ASP A 274 -0.81 -5.00 -14.53
C ASP A 274 0.35 -5.89 -15.00
N THR A 275 1.54 -5.32 -15.21
CA THR A 275 2.71 -5.98 -15.80
C THR A 275 3.97 -5.97 -14.91
N HIS A 276 3.94 -5.25 -13.79
CA HIS A 276 5.08 -5.11 -12.89
C HIS A 276 4.68 -5.45 -11.45
N GLY A 277 5.22 -6.56 -10.95
CA GLY A 277 5.15 -6.97 -9.56
C GLY A 277 6.52 -7.29 -9.00
N TRP A 278 6.64 -7.15 -7.68
CA TRP A 278 7.80 -7.57 -6.90
C TRP A 278 7.36 -8.48 -5.76
N CYS A 279 8.15 -9.51 -5.48
CA CYS A 279 7.90 -10.38 -4.34
C CYS A 279 9.20 -10.83 -3.69
N VAL A 280 9.11 -11.12 -2.39
CA VAL A 280 10.07 -11.96 -1.68
C VAL A 280 9.50 -13.37 -1.67
N VAL A 281 10.28 -14.33 -2.11
CA VAL A 281 9.92 -15.75 -2.02
C VAL A 281 10.98 -16.53 -1.24
N SER A 282 10.57 -17.57 -0.52
CA SER A 282 11.46 -18.61 0.00
C SER A 282 11.46 -19.79 -0.96
N ASP A 283 12.61 -20.35 -1.31
CA ASP A 283 12.66 -21.61 -2.06
C ASP A 283 12.62 -22.83 -1.11
N ALA A 284 12.57 -24.04 -1.69
CA ALA A 284 12.57 -25.29 -0.93
C ALA A 284 13.84 -25.54 -0.09
N SER A 285 14.90 -24.75 -0.28
CA SER A 285 16.14 -24.76 0.52
C SER A 285 16.19 -23.62 1.54
N PHE A 286 15.09 -22.89 1.73
CA PHE A 286 15.00 -21.69 2.57
C PHE A 286 15.97 -20.58 2.15
N VAL A 287 16.33 -20.55 0.86
CA VAL A 287 16.96 -19.37 0.26
C VAL A 287 15.86 -18.39 -0.10
N THR A 288 16.00 -17.16 0.36
CA THR A 288 15.04 -16.10 0.04
C THR A 288 15.52 -15.29 -1.14
N HIS A 289 14.59 -14.97 -2.04
CA HIS A 289 14.85 -14.25 -3.27
C HIS A 289 13.95 -13.03 -3.36
N LEU A 290 14.53 -11.88 -3.70
CA LEU A 290 13.75 -10.77 -4.26
C LEU A 290 13.59 -11.02 -5.75
N LYS A 291 12.34 -11.02 -6.23
CA LYS A 291 12.00 -11.28 -7.63
C LYS A 291 11.09 -10.22 -8.18
N THR A 292 11.20 -9.99 -9.49
CA THR A 292 10.17 -9.30 -10.28
C THR A 292 9.32 -10.34 -11.00
N PHE A 293 8.04 -10.02 -11.23
CA PHE A 293 7.11 -10.86 -11.99
C PHE A 293 6.10 -10.01 -12.75
N ASP A 294 5.44 -10.59 -13.75
CA ASP A 294 4.37 -9.97 -14.54
C ASP A 294 3.02 -10.57 -14.12
N PRO A 295 2.14 -9.80 -13.42
CA PRO A 295 0.83 -10.28 -13.00
C PRO A 295 -0.11 -10.65 -14.16
N SER A 296 0.07 -10.08 -15.35
CA SER A 296 -0.71 -10.41 -16.56
C SER A 296 -0.26 -11.72 -17.22
N GLY A 297 0.85 -12.29 -16.75
CA GLY A 297 1.47 -13.51 -17.22
C GLY A 297 2.86 -13.25 -17.80
N GLY A 298 3.85 -14.03 -17.36
CA GLY A 298 5.23 -13.87 -17.79
C GLY A 298 6.20 -14.63 -16.91
N ALA A 299 7.49 -14.62 -17.27
CA ALA A 299 8.52 -15.27 -16.45
C ALA A 299 8.93 -14.36 -15.28
N ALA A 300 8.99 -14.93 -14.08
CA ALA A 300 9.61 -14.26 -12.94
C ALA A 300 11.14 -14.18 -13.13
N ALA A 301 11.75 -13.09 -12.66
CA ALA A 301 13.18 -12.89 -12.69
C ALA A 301 13.72 -12.67 -11.28
N THR A 302 14.83 -13.33 -10.95
CA THR A 302 15.51 -13.13 -9.67
C THR A 302 16.39 -11.90 -9.72
N VAL A 303 16.17 -10.95 -8.81
CA VAL A 303 16.96 -9.73 -8.66
C VAL A 303 18.15 -9.99 -7.75
N VAL A 304 17.89 -10.54 -6.56
CA VAL A 304 18.92 -10.91 -5.60
C VAL A 304 18.45 -12.06 -4.72
N SER A 305 19.39 -12.80 -4.15
CA SER A 305 19.16 -13.93 -3.25
C SER A 305 20.00 -13.81 -1.98
N ALA A 306 19.48 -14.29 -0.87
CA ALA A 306 20.23 -14.53 0.36
C ALA A 306 19.83 -15.89 0.95
N GLY A 307 20.81 -16.67 1.39
CA GLY A 307 20.55 -17.94 2.06
C GLY A 307 20.26 -17.73 3.54
N GLY A 308 19.40 -18.56 4.13
CA GLY A 308 19.12 -18.49 5.57
C GLY A 308 17.82 -17.76 5.93
N TYR A 309 16.88 -17.67 4.98
CA TYR A 309 15.59 -17.01 5.19
C TYR A 309 15.73 -15.53 5.57
N ASP A 310 16.65 -14.83 4.91
CA ASP A 310 17.10 -13.49 5.33
C ASP A 310 16.25 -12.35 4.78
N PHE A 311 15.60 -12.50 3.62
CA PHE A 311 14.66 -11.49 3.12
C PHE A 311 13.25 -11.80 3.62
N VAL A 312 12.55 -10.81 4.14
CA VAL A 312 11.24 -11.03 4.79
C VAL A 312 10.12 -10.10 4.39
N ASP A 313 10.45 -8.95 3.83
CA ASP A 313 9.44 -7.99 3.42
C ASP A 313 9.94 -7.17 2.24
N VAL A 314 8.98 -6.78 1.41
CA VAL A 314 9.17 -5.88 0.27
C VAL A 314 8.07 -4.83 0.29
N ALA A 315 8.46 -3.57 0.21
CA ALA A 315 7.55 -2.44 0.18
C ALA A 315 7.83 -1.55 -1.03
N TRP A 316 6.79 -0.88 -1.53
CA TRP A 316 6.85 0.06 -2.65
C TRP A 316 6.30 1.40 -2.19
N ASP A 317 7.03 2.49 -2.44
CA ASP A 317 6.60 3.84 -2.04
C ASP A 317 5.42 4.41 -2.83
N GLY A 318 4.84 3.64 -3.76
CA GLY A 318 3.80 4.14 -4.66
C GLY A 318 4.35 4.99 -5.81
N GLU A 319 5.67 5.15 -5.88
CA GLU A 319 6.36 5.94 -6.89
C GLU A 319 7.42 5.10 -7.61
N GLY A 320 8.69 5.28 -7.28
CA GLY A 320 9.81 4.73 -8.04
C GLY A 320 10.71 3.79 -7.26
N LEU A 321 10.45 3.54 -5.97
CA LEU A 321 11.39 2.83 -5.11
C LEU A 321 10.80 1.60 -4.44
N ILE A 322 11.57 0.52 -4.49
CA ILE A 322 11.32 -0.73 -3.78
C ILE A 322 12.28 -0.86 -2.62
N TYR A 323 11.75 -1.18 -1.44
CA TYR A 323 12.50 -1.37 -0.20
C TYR A 323 12.45 -2.85 0.18
N LEU A 324 13.62 -3.46 0.34
CA LEU A 324 13.77 -4.84 0.80
C LEU A 324 14.27 -4.87 2.24
N CYS A 325 13.57 -5.57 3.12
CA CYS A 325 14.05 -5.87 4.46
C CYS A 325 15.02 -7.07 4.41
N ASP A 326 16.31 -6.79 4.57
CA ASP A 326 17.40 -7.76 4.53
C ASP A 326 17.94 -8.04 5.93
N ARG A 327 17.87 -9.30 6.38
CA ARG A 327 18.35 -9.76 7.70
C ARG A 327 19.71 -10.46 7.64
N THR A 328 20.37 -10.44 6.48
CA THR A 328 21.66 -11.12 6.27
C THR A 328 22.65 -10.75 7.38
N TYR A 329 23.17 -11.77 8.06
CA TYR A 329 24.05 -11.55 9.21
C TYR A 329 25.29 -10.74 8.82
N GLY A 330 25.54 -9.64 9.54
CA GLY A 330 26.65 -8.71 9.27
C GLY A 330 26.38 -7.70 8.15
N ALA A 331 25.23 -7.78 7.48
CA ALA A 331 24.78 -6.85 6.44
C ALA A 331 23.26 -6.54 6.55
N ALA A 332 22.68 -6.65 7.75
CA ALA A 332 21.25 -6.43 7.93
C ALA A 332 20.88 -4.94 7.77
N GLY A 333 19.77 -4.68 7.09
CA GLY A 333 19.30 -3.33 6.80
C GLY A 333 18.24 -3.28 5.70
N VAL A 334 17.89 -2.07 5.28
CA VAL A 334 17.00 -1.86 4.13
C VAL A 334 17.82 -1.67 2.87
N ARG A 335 17.50 -2.40 1.81
CA ARG A 335 18.07 -2.21 0.47
C ARG A 335 17.06 -1.52 -0.41
N VAL A 336 17.52 -0.61 -1.27
CA VAL A 336 16.66 0.21 -2.12
C VAL A 336 16.93 -0.11 -3.58
N PHE A 337 15.86 -0.33 -4.35
CA PHE A 337 15.90 -0.64 -5.78
C PHE A 337 15.02 0.33 -6.54
N ASP A 338 15.42 0.63 -7.78
CA ASP A 338 14.55 1.30 -8.75
C ASP A 338 13.46 0.33 -9.20
N ALA A 339 12.20 0.74 -9.01
CA ALA A 339 11.02 -0.10 -9.15
C ALA A 339 10.81 -0.66 -10.56
N TRP A 340 11.35 0.02 -11.58
CA TRP A 340 11.08 -0.28 -12.98
C TRP A 340 12.24 -1.00 -13.67
N SER A 341 13.47 -0.55 -13.43
CA SER A 341 14.67 -1.16 -14.00
C SER A 341 15.16 -2.38 -13.22
N GLY A 342 14.75 -2.51 -11.95
CA GLY A 342 15.22 -3.54 -11.03
C GLY A 342 16.63 -3.29 -10.49
N GLY A 343 17.25 -2.15 -10.81
CA GLY A 343 18.60 -1.81 -10.39
C GLY A 343 18.65 -1.46 -8.90
N GLU A 344 19.55 -2.09 -8.16
CA GLU A 344 19.84 -1.69 -6.78
C GLU A 344 20.52 -0.31 -6.75
N LEU A 345 20.00 0.57 -5.90
CA LEU A 345 20.47 1.94 -5.73
C LEU A 345 21.37 2.09 -4.50
N THR A 346 21.15 1.29 -3.47
CA THR A 346 22.03 1.21 -2.30
C THR A 346 23.32 0.46 -2.65
N THR A 347 24.48 0.99 -2.24
CA THR A 347 25.76 0.26 -2.36
C THR A 347 26.01 -0.69 -1.19
N SER A 348 25.31 -0.47 -0.08
CA SER A 348 25.21 -1.35 1.09
C SER A 348 23.86 -1.13 1.77
N PRO A 349 23.31 -2.13 2.46
CA PRO A 349 22.04 -1.99 3.19
C PRO A 349 22.07 -0.82 4.18
N VAL A 350 21.00 -0.03 4.22
CA VAL A 350 20.79 1.06 5.19
C VAL A 350 20.55 0.43 6.56
N THR A 351 21.49 0.64 7.48
CA THR A 351 21.43 0.03 8.81
C THR A 351 20.28 0.63 9.63
N VAL A 352 19.39 -0.24 10.13
CA VAL A 352 18.24 0.13 10.99
C VAL A 352 18.42 -0.36 12.43
N GLY A 353 19.67 -0.50 12.89
CA GLY A 353 20.04 -0.95 14.24
C GLY A 353 19.95 -2.46 14.46
N ARG A 354 18.86 -3.09 14.01
CA ARG A 354 18.55 -4.52 14.18
C ARG A 354 18.05 -5.15 12.88
N PRO A 355 17.97 -6.48 12.79
CA PRO A 355 17.34 -7.15 11.65
C PRO A 355 15.93 -6.58 11.37
N PRO A 356 15.68 -6.05 10.17
CA PRO A 356 14.37 -5.54 9.79
C PRO A 356 13.36 -6.68 9.64
N PHE A 357 12.10 -6.39 9.97
CA PHE A 357 10.98 -7.33 9.85
C PHE A 357 9.91 -6.83 8.87
N MET A 358 9.54 -5.56 8.95
CA MET A 358 8.49 -4.97 8.11
C MET A 358 8.76 -3.49 7.86
N SER A 359 8.53 -3.03 6.63
CA SER A 359 8.48 -1.61 6.26
C SER A 359 7.04 -1.10 6.31
N VAL A 360 6.80 0.00 7.01
CA VAL A 360 5.51 0.67 7.13
C VAL A 360 5.60 2.04 6.49
N LEU A 361 5.15 2.11 5.25
CA LEU A 361 5.16 3.35 4.47
C LEU A 361 4.00 4.27 4.88
N PRO A 362 4.21 5.60 4.85
CA PRO A 362 3.18 6.60 5.17
C PRO A 362 2.21 6.81 3.99
N LEU A 363 1.68 5.72 3.45
CA LEU A 363 0.68 5.71 2.40
C LEU A 363 -0.66 5.35 3.05
N GLU A 364 -1.67 6.19 2.87
CA GLU A 364 -3.01 5.84 3.34
C GLU A 364 -3.46 4.56 2.62
N SER A 365 -3.80 3.52 3.38
CA SER A 365 -4.42 2.33 2.83
C SER A 365 -5.77 2.76 2.24
N GLY A 366 -5.87 2.74 0.92
CA GLY A 366 -6.96 3.36 0.17
C GLY A 366 -8.35 3.01 0.71
N ALA A 367 -8.97 3.96 1.40
CA ALA A 367 -10.42 4.15 1.30
C ALA A 367 -10.68 4.77 -0.08
N THR A 368 -10.60 3.98 -1.14
CA THR A 368 -11.05 4.42 -2.46
C THR A 368 -12.57 4.49 -2.46
N ALA A 369 -13.12 5.67 -2.74
CA ALA A 369 -14.49 5.77 -3.20
C ALA A 369 -14.64 4.91 -4.47
N ALA A 370 -15.80 4.26 -4.64
CA ALA A 370 -16.10 3.40 -5.78
C ALA A 370 -15.61 3.98 -7.13
N PRO A 371 -15.12 3.15 -8.07
CA PRO A 371 -14.41 3.62 -9.24
C PRO A 371 -15.21 4.67 -10.01
N GLY A 372 -14.66 5.88 -10.06
CA GLY A 372 -15.01 6.86 -11.08
C GLY A 372 -14.55 6.36 -12.46
N PRO A 373 -15.06 6.96 -13.56
CA PRO A 373 -14.67 6.54 -14.90
C PRO A 373 -13.14 6.58 -15.06
N ALA A 374 -12.62 5.56 -15.76
CA ALA A 374 -11.21 5.25 -15.94
C ALA A 374 -10.30 6.49 -16.14
N PRO A 375 -9.08 6.47 -15.59
CA PRO A 375 -8.17 7.61 -15.65
C PRO A 375 -7.85 8.04 -17.08
N ALA A 376 -7.82 9.35 -17.30
CA ALA A 376 -7.38 9.92 -18.57
C ALA A 376 -5.85 9.77 -18.69
N PRO A 377 -5.31 9.16 -19.76
CA PRO A 377 -3.88 9.11 -19.98
C PRO A 377 -3.28 10.52 -20.10
N LEU A 378 -2.01 10.67 -19.70
CA LEU A 378 -1.31 11.95 -19.77
C LEU A 378 -1.28 12.44 -21.22
N ALA A 379 -1.97 13.55 -21.51
CA ALA A 379 -2.07 14.07 -22.87
C ALA A 379 -1.78 15.57 -22.90
N LEU A 380 -0.88 15.98 -23.80
CA LEU A 380 -0.58 17.39 -24.04
C LEU A 380 -1.39 17.91 -25.24
N ARG A 381 -2.22 18.94 -25.01
CA ARG A 381 -2.94 19.65 -26.08
C ARG A 381 -1.99 20.53 -26.87
N ALA A 382 -2.42 20.95 -28.07
CA ALA A 382 -1.62 21.85 -28.89
C ALA A 382 -1.36 23.17 -28.13
N PRO A 383 -0.11 23.64 -28.02
CA PRO A 383 0.20 24.93 -27.41
C PRO A 383 -0.55 26.07 -28.09
N TRP A 384 -1.09 27.00 -27.30
CA TRP A 384 -1.87 28.12 -27.82
C TRP A 384 -1.52 29.45 -27.12
N PRO A 385 -1.30 30.55 -27.86
CA PRO A 385 -1.22 30.63 -29.31
C PRO A 385 0.04 29.98 -29.88
N ASN A 386 -0.04 29.46 -31.10
CA ASN A 386 1.11 28.99 -31.88
C ASN A 386 0.98 29.50 -33.32
N PRO A 387 1.84 30.43 -33.79
CA PRO A 387 3.03 30.96 -33.10
C PRO A 387 2.72 31.80 -31.84
N ALA A 388 3.59 31.70 -30.83
CA ALA A 388 3.51 32.40 -29.56
C ALA A 388 4.28 33.73 -29.59
N ASN A 389 3.74 34.82 -29.00
CA ASN A 389 4.44 36.10 -28.86
C ASN A 389 4.15 36.82 -27.53
N PRO A 390 5.07 36.79 -26.54
CA PRO A 390 6.02 35.71 -26.27
C PRO A 390 5.40 34.58 -25.44
N ARG A 391 4.09 34.63 -25.14
CA ARG A 391 3.42 33.71 -24.23
C ARG A 391 2.71 32.58 -24.96
N ALA A 392 2.76 31.38 -24.40
CA ALA A 392 1.98 30.22 -24.83
C ALA A 392 1.37 29.52 -23.60
N SER A 393 0.15 29.02 -23.74
CA SER A 393 -0.50 28.14 -22.77
C SER A 393 -0.27 26.69 -23.19
N PHE A 394 0.18 25.88 -22.25
CA PHE A 394 0.34 24.44 -22.38
C PHE A 394 -0.75 23.77 -21.55
N SER A 395 -1.83 23.34 -22.21
CA SER A 395 -2.94 22.64 -21.56
C SER A 395 -2.77 21.14 -21.69
N PHE A 396 -3.08 20.40 -20.64
CA PHE A 396 -2.88 18.95 -20.57
C PHE A 396 -3.99 18.28 -19.76
N THR A 397 -4.16 16.98 -19.98
CA THR A 397 -4.92 16.09 -19.08
C THR A 397 -3.96 15.18 -18.35
N ALA A 398 -4.22 14.91 -17.06
CA ALA A 398 -3.45 14.03 -16.19
C ALA A 398 -4.40 13.40 -15.15
N PHE A 399 -3.89 12.60 -14.22
CA PHE A 399 -4.72 12.13 -13.11
C PHE A 399 -5.21 13.32 -12.26
N PRO A 400 -6.45 13.29 -11.71
CA PRO A 400 -6.95 14.35 -10.85
C PRO A 400 -5.97 14.70 -9.71
N GLY A 401 -5.62 15.99 -9.59
CA GLY A 401 -4.67 16.48 -8.58
C GLY A 401 -3.18 16.17 -8.84
N GLU A 402 -2.85 15.45 -9.92
CA GLU A 402 -1.48 15.06 -10.24
C GLU A 402 -0.58 16.27 -10.54
N ARG A 403 0.65 16.24 -10.03
CA ARG A 403 1.71 17.18 -10.43
C ARG A 403 2.47 16.63 -11.63
N VAL A 404 2.52 17.41 -12.70
CA VAL A 404 3.28 17.08 -13.90
C VAL A 404 4.51 18.00 -14.03
N ARG A 405 5.60 17.44 -14.54
CA ARG A 405 6.80 18.19 -14.93
C ARG A 405 6.70 18.61 -16.39
N MET A 406 6.89 19.88 -16.67
CA MET A 406 6.96 20.47 -18.01
C MET A 406 8.39 20.92 -18.33
N ASP A 407 9.01 20.35 -19.36
CA ASP A 407 10.31 20.77 -19.85
C ASP A 407 10.17 21.44 -21.23
N VAL A 408 10.70 22.67 -21.36
CA VAL A 408 10.85 23.34 -22.65
C VAL A 408 12.26 23.07 -23.18
N CYS A 409 12.35 22.51 -24.38
CA CYS A 409 13.59 22.06 -25.02
C CYS A 409 13.81 22.72 -26.38
N ASP A 410 15.07 22.90 -26.79
CA ASP A 410 15.39 23.17 -28.20
C ASP A 410 15.26 21.90 -29.07
N LEU A 411 15.33 22.06 -30.40
CA LEU A 411 15.24 20.94 -31.35
C LEU A 411 16.40 19.93 -31.25
N ARG A 412 17.45 20.22 -30.47
CA ARG A 412 18.53 19.27 -30.17
C ARG A 412 18.25 18.50 -28.87
N GLY A 413 17.06 18.65 -28.29
CA GLY A 413 16.65 18.02 -27.03
C GLY A 413 17.24 18.68 -25.78
N ARG A 414 17.98 19.79 -25.92
CA ARG A 414 18.56 20.46 -24.75
C ARG A 414 17.48 21.23 -24.01
N ARG A 415 17.32 20.93 -22.74
CA ARG A 415 16.38 21.58 -21.83
C ARG A 415 16.78 23.03 -21.56
N LEU A 416 15.86 23.94 -21.85
CA LEU A 416 16.01 25.39 -21.69
C LEU A 416 15.34 25.89 -20.40
N ARG A 417 14.24 25.24 -19.99
CA ARG A 417 13.52 25.51 -18.74
C ARG A 417 12.73 24.29 -18.28
N SER A 418 12.57 24.15 -16.96
CA SER A 418 11.64 23.21 -16.32
C SER A 418 10.58 24.00 -15.55
N LEU A 419 9.35 23.53 -15.60
CA LEU A 419 8.15 24.10 -14.99
C LEU A 419 7.41 22.95 -14.29
N ALA A 420 6.63 23.28 -13.27
CA ALA A 420 5.71 22.34 -12.62
C ALA A 420 4.28 22.86 -12.80
N ALA A 421 3.34 21.96 -13.01
CA ALA A 421 1.92 22.25 -13.09
C ALA A 421 1.13 21.13 -12.42
N SER A 422 -0.09 21.42 -12.00
CA SER A 422 -1.00 20.43 -11.44
C SER A 422 -2.26 20.33 -12.28
N ALA A 423 -2.81 19.13 -12.39
CA ALA A 423 -4.18 18.93 -12.83
C ALA A 423 -5.16 19.29 -11.70
N ASP A 424 -6.35 19.77 -12.06
CA ASP A 424 -7.45 20.00 -11.14
C ASP A 424 -8.21 18.68 -10.82
N ALA A 425 -9.34 18.80 -10.14
CA ALA A 425 -10.17 17.65 -9.76
C ALA A 425 -10.79 16.92 -10.96
N ASP A 426 -10.86 17.56 -12.13
CA ASP A 426 -11.35 16.97 -13.38
C ASP A 426 -10.21 16.39 -14.23
N GLY A 427 -8.97 16.41 -13.73
CA GLY A 427 -7.79 15.95 -14.44
C GLY A 427 -7.27 16.94 -15.48
N GLU A 428 -7.76 18.18 -15.50
CA GLU A 428 -7.36 19.20 -16.46
C GLU A 428 -6.30 20.13 -15.86
N GLY A 429 -5.26 20.45 -16.63
CA GLY A 429 -4.20 21.35 -16.18
C GLY A 429 -3.75 22.31 -17.26
N ALA A 430 -3.22 23.46 -16.85
CA ALA A 430 -2.63 24.42 -17.78
C ALA A 430 -1.45 25.16 -17.15
N HIS A 431 -0.44 25.45 -17.96
CA HIS A 431 0.67 26.31 -17.57
C HIS A 431 0.96 27.37 -18.63
N VAL A 432 1.15 28.62 -18.20
CA VAL A 432 1.50 29.72 -19.10
C VAL A 432 3.01 29.89 -19.13
N PHE A 433 3.62 29.58 -20.27
CA PHE A 433 5.02 29.86 -20.53
C PHE A 433 5.21 31.30 -21.02
N ASP A 434 6.20 32.00 -20.46
CA ASP A 434 6.46 33.42 -20.68
C ASP A 434 7.52 33.71 -21.77
N GLY A 435 8.08 32.68 -22.40
CA GLY A 435 9.14 32.82 -23.41
C GLY A 435 10.56 32.98 -22.85
N LEU A 436 10.79 32.75 -21.56
CA LEU A 436 12.08 32.91 -20.90
C LEU A 436 12.79 31.56 -20.64
N ASP A 437 14.14 31.58 -20.67
CA ASP A 437 14.99 30.48 -20.23
C ASP A 437 15.14 30.43 -18.69
N ARG A 438 15.85 29.43 -18.18
CA ARG A 438 16.14 29.28 -16.73
C ARG A 438 16.87 30.47 -16.07
N ALA A 439 17.54 31.32 -16.85
CA ALA A 439 18.26 32.50 -16.37
C ALA A 439 17.40 33.78 -16.50
N GLY A 440 16.11 33.64 -16.81
CA GLY A 440 15.19 34.77 -17.04
C GLY A 440 15.46 35.50 -18.34
N ARG A 441 16.29 34.95 -19.24
CA ARG A 441 16.61 35.58 -20.52
C ARG A 441 15.58 35.15 -21.56
N PRO A 442 15.11 36.07 -22.39
CA PRO A 442 14.17 35.70 -23.44
C PRO A 442 14.78 34.76 -24.48
N LEU A 443 14.02 33.74 -24.85
CA LEU A 443 14.37 32.81 -25.92
C LEU A 443 14.32 33.52 -27.30
N PRO A 444 15.18 33.13 -28.26
CA PRO A 444 15.12 33.63 -29.63
C PRO A 444 13.86 33.14 -30.37
N SER A 445 13.45 33.82 -31.44
CA SER A 445 12.43 33.30 -32.34
C SER A 445 12.87 31.96 -32.93
N GLY A 446 11.99 30.97 -32.93
CA GLY A 446 12.33 29.61 -33.35
C GLY A 446 11.33 28.55 -32.88
N SER A 447 11.56 27.31 -33.27
CA SER A 447 10.76 26.16 -32.86
C SER A 447 11.35 25.47 -31.63
N TYR A 448 10.46 25.10 -30.71
CA TYR A 448 10.77 24.47 -29.43
C TYR A 448 9.85 23.26 -29.22
N LEU A 449 10.25 22.37 -28.32
CA LEU A 449 9.43 21.27 -27.84
C LEU A 449 9.03 21.53 -26.39
N VAL A 450 7.77 21.33 -26.04
CA VAL A 450 7.32 21.15 -24.66
C VAL A 450 7.10 19.66 -24.44
N VAL A 451 7.70 19.13 -23.38
CA VAL A 451 7.59 17.73 -22.95
C VAL A 451 6.97 17.71 -21.56
N ILE A 452 5.90 16.94 -21.38
CA ILE A 452 5.28 16.69 -20.08
C ILE A 452 5.54 15.27 -19.62
N ARG A 453 5.81 15.11 -18.33
CA ARG A 453 6.00 13.82 -17.66
C ARG A 453 5.17 13.78 -16.38
N GLY A 454 4.54 12.64 -16.15
CA GLY A 454 3.69 12.34 -15.00
C GLY A 454 3.57 10.83 -14.81
N SER A 455 2.78 10.39 -13.85
CA SER A 455 2.50 8.96 -13.61
C SER A 455 1.81 8.31 -14.81
N GLY A 456 1.05 9.08 -15.60
CA GLY A 456 0.41 8.63 -16.84
C GLY A 456 1.32 8.55 -18.07
N GLY A 457 2.65 8.72 -17.93
CA GLY A 457 3.64 8.57 -19.01
C GLY A 457 4.31 9.89 -19.45
N GLU A 458 4.66 9.98 -20.75
CA GLU A 458 5.28 11.17 -21.35
C GLU A 458 4.52 11.61 -22.62
N ALA A 459 4.29 12.91 -22.78
CA ALA A 459 3.74 13.49 -24.00
C ALA A 459 4.52 14.73 -24.43
N SER A 460 4.58 14.99 -25.74
CA SER A 460 5.27 16.18 -26.27
C SER A 460 4.56 16.85 -27.43
N ARG A 461 4.78 18.17 -27.57
CA ARG A 461 4.26 19.02 -28.64
C ARG A 461 5.28 20.08 -29.02
N SER A 462 5.36 20.42 -30.30
CA SER A 462 6.16 21.54 -30.76
C SER A 462 5.37 22.85 -30.72
N PHE A 463 6.06 23.96 -30.53
CA PHE A 463 5.51 25.30 -30.71
C PHE A 463 6.57 26.24 -31.29
N THR A 464 6.11 27.28 -31.98
CA THR A 464 6.97 28.31 -32.56
C THR A 464 6.85 29.58 -31.73
N LEU A 465 7.97 30.11 -31.25
CA LEU A 465 8.05 31.42 -30.63
C LEU A 465 8.43 32.44 -31.71
N VAL A 466 7.66 33.53 -31.80
CA VAL A 466 7.96 34.69 -32.64
C VAL A 466 8.03 35.93 -31.76
N ARG A 467 8.95 36.82 -32.09
CA ARG A 467 9.07 38.13 -31.49
C ARG A 467 8.62 39.20 -32.46
#